data_AF-A0AAE3IVV6-F1
#
_entry.id   AF-A0AAE3IVV6-F1
#
_cell.length_a   1.000
_cell.length_b   1.000
_cell.length_c   1.000
_cell.angle_alpha   90.00
_cell.angle_beta   90.00
_cell.angle_gamma   90.00
#
_symmetry.space_group_name_H-M   'P 1'
#
loop_
_entity.id
_entity.type
_entity.pdbx_description
1 polymer ?
#
loop_
_entity_poly.entity_id
_entity_poly.type
_entity_poly.pdbx_seq_one_letter_code
_entity_poly.pdbx_strand_id
1 'polypeptide(L)'
;MRKKVKDSLNALIGSEPIFSEAKQRELLRNIERPQKKRRSFYLTRITPILGFIAFLLVGSILFIDYLTKNQYSAESTVEQKSSEATSYEKQEEIVSANSVAANDLQKKVNELEKENASLQEAIRDKQNTESSQSTTPLYPSTNSLLQDLGYSGTSEDIKEEVINHPELIPYDGVLGGTMQFDENRIFVISHEYVYAEFSDGHMMGYLILHYSIENGEATNWQIVSQYLDGE
;
A
#
# COMPACT_ATOMS: atom_id res chain seq x y z
N MET A 1 -3.10 -6.86 -64.25
CA MET A 1 -2.30 -7.47 -63.16
C MET A 1 -3.11 -7.78 -61.89
N ARG A 2 -4.01 -6.88 -61.41
CA ARG A 2 -4.80 -7.10 -60.17
C ARG A 2 -5.78 -8.28 -60.17
N LYS A 3 -6.31 -8.69 -61.33
CA LYS A 3 -7.28 -9.80 -61.43
C LYS A 3 -6.62 -11.16 -61.14
N LYS A 4 -5.46 -11.42 -61.77
CA LYS A 4 -4.67 -12.65 -61.51
C LYS A 4 -4.29 -12.81 -60.04
N VAL A 5 -3.87 -11.73 -59.36
CA VAL A 5 -3.52 -11.78 -57.93
C VAL A 5 -4.73 -12.12 -57.05
N LYS A 6 -5.90 -11.53 -57.33
CA LYS A 6 -7.14 -11.86 -56.62
C LYS A 6 -7.57 -13.31 -56.84
N ASP A 7 -7.47 -13.79 -58.07
CA ASP A 7 -7.85 -15.16 -58.42
C ASP A 7 -6.91 -16.19 -57.74
N SER A 8 -5.61 -15.89 -57.63
CA SER A 8 -4.63 -16.70 -56.90
C SER A 8 -4.86 -16.70 -55.38
N LEU A 9 -5.23 -15.55 -54.80
CA LEU A 9 -5.50 -15.46 -53.36
C LEU A 9 -6.77 -16.22 -52.96
N ASN A 10 -7.83 -16.08 -53.76
CA ASN A 10 -9.11 -16.76 -53.52
C ASN A 10 -9.00 -18.29 -53.69
N ALA A 11 -8.11 -18.75 -54.58
CA ALA A 11 -7.82 -20.18 -54.73
C ALA A 11 -7.06 -20.77 -53.54
N LEU A 12 -6.30 -19.94 -52.81
CA LEU A 12 -5.47 -20.38 -51.68
C LEU A 12 -6.22 -20.32 -50.33
N ILE A 13 -7.09 -19.32 -50.16
CA ILE A 13 -7.76 -19.02 -48.88
C ILE A 13 -9.21 -19.54 -48.86
N GLY A 14 -9.75 -19.91 -50.03
CA GLY A 14 -11.17 -20.20 -50.20
C GLY A 14 -11.96 -18.90 -50.39
N SER A 15 -13.06 -18.97 -51.15
CA SER A 15 -13.91 -17.80 -51.44
C SER A 15 -14.90 -17.46 -50.33
N GLU A 16 -14.81 -18.15 -49.18
CA GLU A 16 -15.75 -17.97 -48.10
C GLU A 16 -15.20 -16.95 -47.08
N PRO A 17 -15.99 -15.92 -46.73
CA PRO A 17 -15.58 -14.97 -45.71
C PRO A 17 -15.38 -15.69 -44.37
N ILE A 18 -14.23 -15.43 -43.73
CA ILE A 18 -13.81 -16.02 -42.44
C ILE A 18 -14.88 -15.88 -41.34
N PHE A 19 -15.77 -14.90 -41.48
CA PHE A 19 -16.93 -14.71 -40.62
C PHE A 19 -18.20 -14.67 -41.47
N SER A 20 -19.19 -15.50 -41.13
CA SER A 20 -20.52 -15.39 -41.70
C SER A 20 -21.13 -14.02 -41.34
N GLU A 21 -21.97 -13.47 -42.22
CA GLU A 21 -22.68 -12.20 -41.93
C GLU A 21 -23.45 -12.27 -40.61
N ALA A 22 -23.97 -13.45 -40.25
CA ALA A 22 -24.66 -13.66 -38.99
C ALA A 22 -23.75 -13.38 -37.78
N LYS A 23 -22.51 -13.85 -37.83
CA LYS A 23 -21.52 -13.66 -36.75
C LYS A 23 -21.04 -12.21 -36.66
N GLN A 24 -20.92 -11.51 -37.79
CA GLN A 24 -20.62 -10.07 -37.81
C GLN A 24 -21.74 -9.25 -37.15
N ARG A 25 -23.02 -9.57 -37.42
CA ARG A 25 -24.17 -8.88 -36.82
C ARG A 25 -24.30 -9.14 -35.32
N GLU A 26 -23.93 -10.34 -34.85
CA GLU A 26 -23.94 -10.68 -33.43
C GLU A 26 -22.90 -9.87 -32.64
N LEU A 27 -21.69 -9.72 -33.18
CA LEU A 27 -20.63 -8.91 -32.57
C LEU A 27 -21.03 -7.43 -32.44
N LEU A 28 -21.63 -6.86 -33.49
CA LEU A 28 -22.11 -5.48 -33.45
C LEU A 28 -23.18 -5.27 -32.38
N ARG A 29 -24.07 -6.25 -32.17
CA ARG A 29 -25.14 -6.16 -31.17
C ARG A 29 -24.63 -6.22 -29.72
N ASN A 30 -23.50 -6.87 -29.46
CA ASN A 30 -22.92 -6.93 -28.11
C ASN A 30 -22.19 -5.63 -27.71
N ILE A 31 -21.71 -4.86 -28.69
CA ILE A 31 -21.03 -3.58 -28.45
C ILE A 31 -22.04 -2.47 -28.08
N GLU A 32 -23.28 -2.55 -28.56
CA GLU A 32 -24.29 -1.49 -28.36
C GLU A 32 -25.09 -1.57 -27.05
N ARG A 33 -24.84 -2.51 -26.13
CA ARG A 33 -25.63 -2.60 -24.88
C ARG A 33 -25.09 -1.65 -23.79
N PRO A 34 -25.80 -0.56 -23.43
CA PRO A 34 -25.38 0.31 -22.34
C PRO A 34 -25.49 -0.43 -20.99
N GLN A 35 -24.36 -0.52 -20.29
CA GLN A 35 -24.24 -1.10 -18.95
C GLN A 35 -25.07 -0.26 -17.96
N LYS A 36 -26.02 -0.90 -17.27
CA LYS A 36 -26.98 -0.24 -16.38
C LYS A 36 -26.29 0.10 -15.04
N LYS A 37 -25.88 1.37 -14.88
CA LYS A 37 -25.22 1.92 -13.67
C LYS A 37 -26.00 1.56 -12.39
N ARG A 38 -25.41 0.78 -11.48
CA ARG A 38 -25.94 0.53 -10.12
C ARG A 38 -25.46 1.65 -9.21
N ARG A 39 -26.39 2.49 -8.75
CA ARG A 39 -26.12 3.53 -7.74
C ARG A 39 -25.77 2.86 -6.41
N SER A 40 -24.55 3.07 -5.90
CA SER A 40 -24.15 2.64 -4.57
C SER A 40 -24.09 3.85 -3.64
N PHE A 41 -24.59 3.66 -2.42
CA PHE A 41 -25.03 4.70 -1.49
C PHE A 41 -24.08 4.69 -0.28
N TYR A 42 -22.85 5.18 -0.42
CA TYR A 42 -21.84 5.09 0.64
C TYR A 42 -20.95 6.34 0.74
N LEU A 43 -21.50 7.49 1.17
CA LEU A 43 -20.69 8.70 1.36
C LEU A 43 -20.94 9.50 2.65
N THR A 44 -21.68 8.96 3.64
CA THR A 44 -22.06 9.74 4.84
C THR A 44 -21.42 9.32 6.16
N ARG A 45 -20.37 8.48 6.17
CA ARG A 45 -19.85 7.90 7.44
C ARG A 45 -18.40 8.20 7.83
N ILE A 46 -17.60 8.90 7.02
CA ILE A 46 -16.15 9.07 7.30
C ILE A 46 -15.83 10.41 8.03
N THR A 47 -16.73 11.38 7.98
CA THR A 47 -16.53 12.71 8.61
C THR A 47 -16.35 12.75 10.14
N PRO A 48 -16.88 11.84 10.99
CA PRO A 48 -16.72 11.99 12.45
C PRO A 48 -15.33 11.58 12.96
N ILE A 49 -14.57 10.75 12.23
CA ILE A 49 -13.29 10.20 12.73
C ILE A 49 -12.18 11.25 12.71
N LEU A 50 -12.10 12.09 11.66
CA LEU A 50 -11.12 13.17 11.59
C LEU A 50 -11.31 14.22 12.70
N GLY A 51 -12.55 14.52 13.08
CA GLY A 51 -12.85 15.49 14.14
C GLY A 51 -12.34 15.02 15.51
N PHE A 52 -12.40 13.72 15.78
CA PHE A 52 -11.96 13.16 17.06
C PHE A 52 -10.44 13.23 17.23
N ILE A 53 -9.67 13.00 16.16
CA ILE A 53 -8.21 13.08 16.17
C ILE A 53 -7.75 14.52 16.44
N ALA A 54 -8.35 15.50 15.79
CA ALA A 54 -8.04 16.92 16.01
C ALA A 54 -8.32 17.34 17.47
N PHE A 55 -9.41 16.85 18.07
CA PHE A 55 -9.75 17.15 19.47
C PHE A 55 -8.72 16.59 20.47
N LEU A 56 -8.21 15.38 20.25
CA LEU A 56 -7.20 14.77 21.11
C LEU A 56 -5.85 15.53 21.07
N LEU A 57 -5.45 16.05 19.91
CA LEU A 57 -4.21 16.82 19.78
C LEU A 57 -4.27 18.17 20.51
N VAL A 58 -5.42 18.86 20.47
CA VAL A 58 -5.59 20.11 21.23
C VAL A 58 -5.65 19.83 22.74
N GLY A 59 -6.30 18.73 23.14
CA GLY A 59 -6.38 18.33 24.54
C GLY A 59 -5.02 17.99 25.16
N SER A 60 -4.12 17.33 24.42
CA SER A 60 -2.80 16.97 24.94
C SER A 60 -1.91 18.19 25.20
N ILE A 61 -1.98 19.21 24.34
CA ILE A 61 -1.24 20.47 24.51
C ILE A 61 -1.69 21.20 25.77
N LEU A 62 -3.00 21.30 26.00
CA LEU A 62 -3.55 21.94 27.21
C LEU A 62 -3.23 21.15 28.48
N PHE A 63 -3.17 19.82 28.40
CA PHE A 63 -2.82 18.96 29.53
C PHE A 63 -1.36 19.13 29.97
N ILE A 64 -0.44 19.30 29.02
CA ILE A 64 0.97 19.58 29.31
C ILE A 64 1.10 20.93 30.02
N ASP A 65 0.41 21.97 29.55
CA ASP A 65 0.44 23.30 30.15
C ASP A 65 -0.18 23.34 31.56
N TYR A 66 -1.17 22.50 31.82
CA TYR A 66 -1.73 22.30 33.15
C TYR A 66 -0.72 21.66 34.12
N LEU A 67 0.01 20.64 33.67
CA LEU A 67 1.00 19.95 34.50
C LEU A 67 2.20 20.84 34.86
N THR A 68 2.70 21.65 33.91
CA THR A 68 3.81 22.57 34.16
C THR A 68 3.41 23.66 35.15
N LYS A 69 2.20 24.23 35.02
CA LYS A 69 1.71 25.28 35.93
C LYS A 69 1.61 24.83 37.39
N ASN A 70 1.32 23.54 37.62
CA ASN A 70 1.19 23.00 38.97
C ASN A 70 2.54 22.78 39.67
N GLN A 71 3.64 22.61 38.94
CA GLN A 71 4.98 22.49 39.53
C GLN A 71 5.55 23.84 40.01
N TYR A 72 5.24 24.95 39.33
CA TYR A 72 5.76 26.28 39.71
C TYR A 72 5.16 26.87 41.00
N SER A 73 4.04 26.32 41.49
CA SER A 73 3.39 26.83 42.72
C SER A 73 3.89 26.17 44.01
N ALA A 74 4.80 25.18 43.93
CA ALA A 74 5.29 24.46 45.09
C ALA A 74 6.65 24.96 45.65
N GLU A 75 7.28 25.95 45.01
CA GLU A 75 8.67 26.34 45.31
C GLU A 75 8.83 27.79 45.81
N SER A 76 7.88 28.30 46.61
CA SER A 76 8.07 29.59 47.29
C SER A 76 7.42 29.69 48.66
N THR A 77 7.73 28.76 49.55
CA THR A 77 7.70 29.05 50.99
C THR A 77 8.50 28.00 51.75
N VAL A 78 9.57 28.41 52.42
CA VAL A 78 9.81 28.20 53.87
C VAL A 78 11.27 28.52 54.17
N GLU A 79 11.42 29.63 54.90
CA GLU A 79 12.62 30.12 55.54
C GLU A 79 12.94 29.27 56.79
N GLN A 80 14.23 29.21 57.12
CA GLN A 80 14.85 28.45 58.20
C GLN A 80 14.23 28.65 59.59
N LYS A 81 14.07 27.56 60.35
CA LYS A 81 14.64 27.41 61.72
C LYS A 81 14.44 26.00 62.31
N SER A 82 15.54 25.49 62.86
CA SER A 82 15.63 24.62 64.05
C SER A 82 14.92 23.25 64.02
N SER A 83 15.69 22.19 63.76
CA SER A 83 15.69 20.93 64.54
C SER A 83 16.69 19.92 63.96
N GLU A 84 17.95 20.04 64.36
CA GLU A 84 18.89 18.91 64.40
C GLU A 84 18.35 17.92 65.44
N ALA A 85 17.74 16.81 65.00
CA ALA A 85 17.70 15.50 65.69
C ALA A 85 16.73 14.46 65.06
N THR A 86 16.11 14.71 63.90
CA THR A 86 15.17 13.75 63.26
C THR A 86 15.48 13.45 61.79
N SER A 87 16.67 13.81 61.30
CA SER A 87 17.08 13.66 59.89
C SER A 87 17.66 12.29 59.52
N TYR A 88 17.96 11.43 60.49
CA TYR A 88 18.63 10.15 60.20
C TYR A 88 17.66 8.96 60.04
N GLU A 89 16.43 9.07 60.55
CA GLU A 89 15.43 7.98 60.45
C GLU A 89 14.64 8.04 59.12
N LYS A 90 14.37 9.25 58.60
CA LYS A 90 13.67 9.44 57.32
C LYS A 90 14.56 9.18 56.09
N GLN A 91 15.89 9.25 56.23
CA GLN A 91 16.83 8.89 55.16
C GLN A 91 16.95 7.38 54.98
N GLU A 92 16.85 6.58 56.04
CA GLU A 92 16.85 5.11 55.94
C GLU A 92 15.58 4.59 55.24
N GLU A 93 14.43 5.20 55.47
CA GLU A 93 13.17 4.81 54.82
C GLU A 93 13.18 5.10 53.30
N ILE A 94 13.76 6.23 52.89
CA ILE A 94 13.88 6.61 51.47
C ILE A 94 14.92 5.75 50.74
N VAL A 95 16.05 5.43 51.39
CA VAL A 95 17.07 4.53 50.81
C VAL A 95 16.53 3.10 50.71
N SER A 96 15.77 2.65 51.70
CA SER A 96 15.06 1.36 51.66
C SER A 96 14.03 1.31 50.52
N ALA A 97 13.15 2.31 50.41
CA ALA A 97 12.15 2.37 49.35
C ALA A 97 12.75 2.40 47.93
N ASN A 98 13.83 3.17 47.73
CA ASN A 98 14.52 3.22 46.45
C ASN A 98 15.25 1.91 46.12
N SER A 99 15.82 1.24 47.12
CA SER A 99 16.44 -0.08 46.91
C SER A 99 15.40 -1.14 46.51
N VAL A 100 14.19 -1.07 47.07
CA VAL A 100 13.09 -1.98 46.72
C VAL A 100 12.59 -1.72 45.29
N ALA A 101 12.42 -0.45 44.91
CA ALA A 101 12.04 -0.09 43.54
C ALA A 101 13.11 -0.50 42.51
N ALA A 102 14.39 -0.31 42.82
CA ALA A 102 15.50 -0.75 41.97
C ALA A 102 15.54 -2.27 41.80
N ASN A 103 15.27 -3.03 42.88
CA ASN A 103 15.20 -4.49 42.82
C ASN A 103 14.02 -4.98 41.98
N ASP A 104 12.86 -4.34 42.07
CA ASP A 104 11.68 -4.68 41.26
C ASP A 104 11.89 -4.38 39.77
N LEU A 105 12.49 -3.22 39.47
CA LEU A 105 12.93 -2.87 38.12
C LEU A 105 13.93 -3.89 37.56
N GLN A 106 14.93 -4.29 38.35
CA GLN A 106 15.91 -5.28 37.92
C GLN A 106 15.26 -6.64 37.65
N LYS A 107 14.27 -7.04 38.46
CA LYS A 107 13.52 -8.27 38.24
C LYS A 107 12.75 -8.23 36.92
N LYS A 108 12.10 -7.09 36.62
CA LYS A 108 11.36 -6.90 35.37
C LYS A 108 12.25 -6.89 34.13
N VAL A 109 13.45 -6.29 34.23
CA VAL A 109 14.45 -6.36 33.16
C VAL A 109 14.84 -7.81 32.89
N ASN A 110 15.14 -8.59 33.93
CA ASN A 110 15.51 -9.99 33.79
C ASN A 110 14.36 -10.86 33.21
N GLU A 111 13.10 -10.53 33.51
CA GLU A 111 11.93 -11.19 32.93
C GLU A 111 11.78 -10.87 31.43
N LEU A 112 11.90 -9.60 31.05
CA LEU A 112 11.83 -9.16 29.65
C LEU A 112 12.98 -9.72 28.81
N GLU A 113 14.19 -9.84 29.38
CA GLU A 113 15.33 -10.46 28.70
C GLU A 113 15.08 -11.94 28.41
N LYS A 114 14.48 -12.67 29.37
CA LYS A 114 14.07 -14.07 29.16
C LYS A 114 12.99 -14.20 28.09
N GLU A 115 12.00 -13.31 28.11
CA GLU A 115 10.94 -13.29 27.11
C GLU A 115 11.52 -13.03 25.70
N ASN A 116 12.37 -12.00 25.56
CA ASN A 116 13.04 -11.71 24.29
C ASN A 116 13.90 -12.87 23.80
N ALA A 117 14.66 -13.54 24.69
CA ALA A 117 15.43 -14.71 24.33
C ALA A 117 14.53 -15.85 23.80
N SER A 118 13.40 -16.11 24.48
CA SER A 118 12.43 -17.12 24.05
C SER A 118 11.75 -16.78 22.73
N LEU A 119 11.44 -15.50 22.49
CA LEU A 119 10.84 -15.03 21.24
C LEU A 119 11.84 -15.13 20.08
N GLN A 120 13.10 -14.78 20.31
CA GLN A 120 14.16 -14.94 19.31
C GLN A 120 14.38 -16.41 18.93
N GLU A 121 14.34 -17.32 19.92
CA GLU A 121 14.41 -18.76 19.68
C GLU A 121 13.21 -19.26 18.88
N ALA A 122 11.99 -18.85 19.24
CA ALA A 122 10.77 -19.21 18.50
C ALA A 122 10.78 -18.67 17.05
N ILE A 123 11.31 -17.47 16.81
CA ILE A 123 11.50 -16.92 15.46
C ILE A 123 12.50 -17.78 14.67
N ARG A 124 13.62 -18.13 15.28
CA ARG A 124 14.65 -18.97 14.65
C ARG A 124 14.11 -20.35 14.28
N ASP A 125 13.32 -20.96 15.15
CA ASP A 125 12.71 -22.27 14.88
C ASP A 125 11.67 -22.20 13.76
N LYS A 126 10.86 -21.14 13.71
CA LYS A 126 9.95 -20.90 12.58
C LYS A 126 10.71 -20.70 11.28
N GLN A 127 11.76 -19.89 11.26
CA GLN A 127 12.60 -19.68 10.09
C GLN A 127 13.28 -20.96 9.61
N ASN A 128 13.78 -21.79 10.52
CA ASN A 128 14.39 -23.09 10.17
C ASN A 128 13.36 -24.10 9.66
N THR A 129 12.14 -24.08 10.22
CA THR A 129 11.02 -24.93 9.78
C THR A 129 10.53 -24.51 8.39
N GLU A 130 10.43 -23.20 8.13
CA GLU A 130 10.09 -22.62 6.82
C GLU A 130 11.21 -22.85 5.78
N SER A 131 12.48 -22.86 6.19
CA SER A 131 13.62 -23.11 5.29
C SER A 131 13.82 -24.58 4.93
N SER A 132 13.30 -25.50 5.75
CA SER A 132 13.45 -26.97 5.54
C SER A 132 12.32 -27.57 4.68
N GLN A 133 11.25 -26.83 4.44
CA GLN A 133 10.27 -27.15 3.41
C GLN A 133 10.67 -26.38 2.15
N SER A 134 11.43 -27.02 1.25
CA SER A 134 11.57 -26.56 -0.14
C SER A 134 10.19 -26.58 -0.79
N THR A 135 9.42 -25.53 -0.53
CA THR A 135 8.24 -25.18 -1.29
C THR A 135 8.78 -24.57 -2.57
N THR A 136 9.22 -25.44 -3.50
CA THR A 136 9.36 -24.98 -4.88
C THR A 136 7.99 -24.42 -5.25
N PRO A 137 7.86 -23.09 -5.45
CA PRO A 137 6.55 -22.52 -5.68
C PRO A 137 6.00 -23.17 -6.95
N LEU A 138 4.73 -23.58 -6.89
CA LEU A 138 4.07 -24.27 -8.01
C LEU A 138 4.15 -23.45 -9.31
N TYR A 139 4.34 -22.13 -9.17
CA TYR A 139 4.57 -21.19 -10.24
C TYR A 139 5.83 -20.36 -9.97
N PRO A 140 6.63 -20.06 -11.01
CA PRO A 140 7.74 -19.13 -10.89
C PRO A 140 7.25 -17.75 -10.45
N SER A 141 8.08 -17.03 -9.70
CA SER A 141 7.78 -15.66 -9.32
C SER A 141 7.74 -14.74 -10.55
N THR A 142 7.01 -13.63 -10.46
CA THR A 142 6.97 -12.60 -11.52
C THR A 142 8.38 -12.18 -11.93
N ASN A 143 9.27 -11.92 -10.96
CA ASN A 143 10.66 -11.54 -11.25
C ASN A 143 11.45 -12.63 -11.97
N SER A 144 11.22 -13.92 -11.65
CA SER A 144 11.83 -15.03 -12.39
C SER A 144 11.34 -15.05 -13.84
N LEU A 145 10.04 -14.88 -14.07
CA LEU A 145 9.46 -14.85 -15.41
C LEU A 145 9.95 -13.65 -16.23
N LEU A 146 10.08 -12.49 -15.61
CA LEU A 146 10.64 -11.29 -16.25
C LEU A 146 12.10 -11.51 -16.69
N GLN A 147 12.92 -12.12 -15.83
CA GLN A 147 14.29 -12.47 -16.16
C GLN A 147 14.38 -13.50 -17.29
N ASP A 148 13.50 -14.50 -17.30
CA ASP A 148 13.41 -15.50 -18.37
C ASP A 148 13.05 -14.86 -19.73
N LEU A 149 12.32 -13.74 -19.71
CA LEU A 149 12.00 -12.93 -20.89
C LEU A 149 13.12 -11.94 -21.26
N GLY A 150 14.22 -11.91 -20.52
CA GLY A 150 15.37 -11.04 -20.77
C GLY A 150 15.21 -9.63 -20.21
N TYR A 151 14.21 -9.37 -19.36
CA TYR A 151 14.09 -8.11 -18.64
C TYR A 151 15.22 -7.97 -17.63
N SER A 152 15.88 -6.81 -17.61
CA SER A 152 17.04 -6.56 -16.75
C SER A 152 16.69 -6.04 -15.35
N GLY A 153 15.45 -5.57 -15.16
CA GLY A 153 14.95 -5.07 -13.89
C GLY A 153 14.10 -6.07 -13.11
N THR A 154 13.26 -5.53 -12.24
CA THR A 154 12.35 -6.18 -11.31
C THR A 154 10.92 -5.67 -11.49
N SER A 155 9.95 -6.30 -10.84
CA SER A 155 8.57 -5.82 -10.77
C SER A 155 8.46 -4.38 -10.24
N GLU A 156 9.40 -3.96 -9.39
CA GLU A 156 9.46 -2.62 -8.84
C GLU A 156 9.83 -1.60 -9.91
N ASP A 157 10.72 -1.95 -10.84
CA ASP A 157 11.09 -1.09 -11.98
C ASP A 157 9.90 -0.95 -12.96
N ILE A 158 9.12 -2.02 -13.16
CA ILE A 158 7.86 -1.97 -13.94
C ILE A 158 6.85 -1.00 -13.32
N LYS A 159 6.75 -0.99 -11.98
CA LYS A 159 5.88 -0.07 -11.26
C LYS A 159 6.35 1.38 -11.45
N GLU A 160 7.65 1.63 -11.35
CA GLU A 160 8.24 2.96 -11.56
C GLU A 160 7.98 3.46 -12.98
N GLU A 161 8.09 2.59 -13.98
CA GLU A 161 7.73 2.89 -15.36
C GLU A 161 6.28 3.38 -15.47
N VAL A 162 5.31 2.67 -14.87
CA VAL A 162 3.90 3.10 -14.89
C VAL A 162 3.71 4.48 -14.26
N ILE A 163 4.37 4.76 -13.14
CA ILE A 163 4.28 6.07 -12.46
C ILE A 163 4.78 7.19 -13.38
N ASN A 164 5.85 6.93 -14.13
CA ASN A 164 6.48 7.90 -15.03
C ASN A 164 5.73 8.11 -16.36
N HIS A 165 4.69 7.32 -16.63
CA HIS A 165 3.89 7.37 -17.86
C HIS A 165 2.42 7.75 -17.61
N PRO A 166 2.12 8.93 -17.05
CA PRO A 166 0.75 9.36 -16.76
C PRO A 166 -0.13 9.48 -18.01
N GLU A 167 0.45 9.59 -19.21
CA GLU A 167 -0.28 9.56 -20.48
C GLU A 167 -0.99 8.23 -20.77
N LEU A 168 -0.68 7.16 -20.01
CA LEU A 168 -1.44 5.90 -20.04
C LEU A 168 -2.86 6.06 -19.46
N ILE A 169 -3.13 7.14 -18.73
CA ILE A 169 -4.45 7.43 -18.17
C ILE A 169 -5.33 8.08 -19.26
N PRO A 170 -6.43 7.45 -19.71
CA PRO A 170 -7.23 7.91 -20.84
C PRO A 170 -8.28 8.95 -20.43
N TYR A 171 -8.01 9.71 -19.38
CA TYR A 171 -8.95 10.67 -18.80
C TYR A 171 -8.22 11.97 -18.50
N ASP A 172 -8.89 13.09 -18.79
CA ASP A 172 -8.43 14.41 -18.36
C ASP A 172 -8.85 14.66 -16.91
N GLY A 173 -8.05 15.46 -16.19
CA GLY A 173 -8.44 15.95 -14.88
C GLY A 173 -9.51 17.04 -14.95
N VAL A 174 -10.24 17.24 -13.86
CA VAL A 174 -11.28 18.25 -13.70
C VAL A 174 -10.86 19.31 -12.70
N LEU A 175 -11.48 20.50 -12.80
CA LEU A 175 -11.26 21.61 -11.87
C LEU A 175 -9.79 22.04 -11.73
N GLY A 176 -8.98 21.81 -12.76
CA GLY A 176 -7.55 22.10 -12.76
C GLY A 176 -6.69 21.02 -12.07
N GLY A 177 -7.27 19.88 -11.68
CA GLY A 177 -6.53 18.69 -11.28
C GLY A 177 -5.81 18.04 -12.47
N THR A 178 -4.73 17.33 -12.17
CA THR A 178 -3.96 16.54 -13.15
C THR A 178 -4.07 15.08 -12.77
N MET A 179 -4.44 14.22 -13.73
CA MET A 179 -4.47 12.79 -13.51
C MET A 179 -3.06 12.25 -13.26
N GLN A 180 -2.92 11.48 -12.19
CA GLN A 180 -1.67 10.83 -11.82
C GLN A 180 -1.98 9.46 -11.22
N PHE A 181 -1.05 8.51 -11.37
CA PHE A 181 -1.14 7.23 -10.69
C PHE A 181 -0.89 7.39 -9.19
N ASP A 182 -1.57 6.60 -8.37
CA ASP A 182 -1.27 6.47 -6.95
C ASP A 182 -0.13 5.47 -6.77
N GLU A 183 1.06 5.97 -6.44
CA GLU A 183 2.28 5.18 -6.26
C GLU A 183 2.10 4.02 -5.26
N ASN A 184 1.18 4.11 -4.30
CA ASN A 184 0.95 3.06 -3.32
C ASN A 184 -0.06 2.01 -3.78
N ARG A 185 -0.66 2.21 -4.95
CA ARG A 185 -1.76 1.39 -5.49
C ARG A 185 -1.51 0.93 -6.91
N ILE A 186 -0.25 0.59 -7.18
CA ILE A 186 0.19 -0.10 -8.39
C ILE A 186 0.68 -1.49 -7.99
N PHE A 187 0.14 -2.51 -8.63
CA PHE A 187 0.46 -3.91 -8.38
C PHE A 187 0.79 -4.60 -9.70
N VAL A 188 2.03 -5.09 -9.84
CA VAL A 188 2.43 -5.95 -10.95
C VAL A 188 1.85 -7.35 -10.70
N ILE A 189 0.84 -7.71 -11.50
CA ILE A 189 0.08 -8.96 -11.32
C ILE A 189 0.89 -10.14 -11.86
N SER A 190 1.58 -9.93 -12.99
CA SER A 190 2.36 -10.95 -13.69
C SER A 190 3.38 -10.28 -14.62
N HIS A 191 4.09 -11.08 -15.42
CA HIS A 191 5.04 -10.60 -16.42
C HIS A 191 4.41 -9.88 -17.62
N GLU A 192 3.07 -9.84 -17.70
CA GLU A 192 2.34 -9.19 -18.81
C GLU A 192 1.34 -8.14 -18.32
N TYR A 193 0.99 -8.11 -17.02
CA TYR A 193 -0.15 -7.31 -16.53
C TYR A 193 0.17 -6.51 -15.27
N VAL A 194 -0.34 -5.28 -15.24
CA VAL A 194 -0.27 -4.36 -14.08
C VAL A 194 -1.67 -3.83 -13.77
N TYR A 195 -2.02 -3.78 -12.48
CA TYR A 195 -3.14 -2.98 -11.99
C TYR A 195 -2.61 -1.65 -11.45
N ALA A 196 -3.25 -0.55 -11.80
CA ALA A 196 -2.86 0.78 -11.32
C ALA A 196 -4.08 1.65 -11.02
N GLU A 197 -4.18 2.19 -9.81
CA GLU A 197 -5.13 3.26 -9.48
C GLU A 197 -4.59 4.62 -9.88
N PHE A 198 -5.48 5.51 -10.32
CA PHE A 198 -5.15 6.89 -10.66
C PHE A 198 -6.21 7.86 -10.13
N SER A 199 -5.84 9.13 -9.94
CA SER A 199 -6.75 10.20 -9.49
C SER A 199 -6.19 11.57 -9.83
N ASP A 200 -7.06 12.57 -9.93
CA ASP A 200 -6.72 13.99 -9.96
C ASP A 200 -7.11 14.74 -8.66
N GLY A 201 -7.50 13.99 -7.62
CA GLY A 201 -8.03 14.50 -6.35
C GLY A 201 -9.56 14.70 -6.31
N HIS A 202 -10.26 14.65 -7.45
CA HIS A 202 -11.73 14.78 -7.53
C HIS A 202 -12.36 13.52 -8.11
N MET A 203 -11.78 13.00 -9.18
CA MET A 203 -12.11 11.73 -9.80
C MET A 203 -11.01 10.72 -9.48
N MET A 204 -11.38 9.45 -9.42
CA MET A 204 -10.43 8.36 -9.23
C MET A 204 -10.81 7.20 -10.12
N GLY A 205 -9.87 6.33 -10.43
CA GLY A 205 -10.14 5.18 -11.28
C GLY A 205 -9.05 4.15 -11.16
N TYR A 206 -9.18 3.12 -11.98
CA TYR A 206 -8.15 2.11 -12.10
C TYR A 206 -8.04 1.61 -13.53
N LEU A 207 -6.84 1.16 -13.88
CA LEU A 207 -6.49 0.51 -15.13
C LEU A 207 -5.98 -0.91 -14.85
N ILE A 208 -6.29 -1.81 -15.78
CA ILE A 208 -5.50 -3.02 -16.01
C ILE A 208 -4.73 -2.75 -17.29
N LEU A 209 -3.41 -2.73 -17.18
CA LEU A 209 -2.48 -2.52 -18.28
C LEU A 209 -1.88 -3.85 -18.70
N HIS A 210 -1.69 -4.03 -19.99
CA HIS A 210 -0.88 -5.09 -20.59
C HIS A 210 0.41 -4.47 -21.12
N TYR A 211 1.54 -5.17 -20.96
CA TYR A 211 2.83 -4.76 -21.51
C TYR A 211 3.61 -5.97 -22.01
N SER A 212 4.63 -5.72 -22.83
CA SER A 212 5.54 -6.74 -23.36
C SER A 212 6.98 -6.41 -22.99
N ILE A 213 7.83 -7.44 -22.84
CA ILE A 213 9.27 -7.25 -22.69
C ILE A 213 9.94 -7.34 -24.06
N GLU A 214 10.61 -6.28 -24.48
CA GLU A 214 11.38 -6.23 -25.73
C GLU A 214 12.74 -5.60 -25.47
N ASN A 215 13.82 -6.25 -25.94
CA ASN A 215 15.20 -5.78 -25.75
C ASN A 215 15.60 -5.46 -24.30
N GLY A 216 14.96 -6.12 -23.33
CA GLY A 216 15.22 -5.94 -21.91
C GLY A 216 14.46 -4.80 -21.24
N GLU A 217 13.51 -4.19 -21.94
CA GLU A 217 12.67 -3.08 -21.47
C GLU A 217 11.18 -3.43 -21.57
N ALA A 218 10.35 -2.76 -20.75
CA ALA A 218 8.90 -2.88 -20.81
C ALA A 218 8.34 -1.94 -21.87
N THR A 219 7.59 -2.48 -22.83
CA THR A 219 7.12 -1.78 -24.03
C THR A 219 5.69 -2.17 -24.35
N ASN A 220 5.11 -1.54 -25.38
CA ASN A 220 3.79 -1.90 -25.92
C ASN A 220 2.65 -1.87 -24.88
N TRP A 221 2.64 -0.82 -24.05
CA TRP A 221 1.60 -0.59 -23.05
C TRP A 221 0.22 -0.47 -23.69
N GLN A 222 -0.74 -1.24 -23.18
CA GLN A 222 -2.12 -1.28 -23.65
C GLN A 222 -3.10 -1.30 -22.49
N ILE A 223 -4.19 -0.53 -22.60
CA ILE A 223 -5.28 -0.56 -21.63
C ILE A 223 -6.17 -1.77 -21.94
N VAL A 224 -6.19 -2.73 -21.02
CA VAL A 224 -7.03 -3.94 -21.11
C VAL A 224 -8.41 -3.67 -20.52
N SER A 225 -8.44 -2.96 -19.39
CA SER A 225 -9.66 -2.58 -18.69
C SER A 225 -9.44 -1.25 -18.00
N GLN A 226 -10.51 -0.45 -17.94
CA GLN A 226 -10.49 0.83 -17.24
C GLN A 226 -11.81 1.06 -16.51
N TYR A 227 -11.75 1.80 -15.42
CA TYR A 227 -12.90 2.29 -14.69
C TYR A 227 -12.61 3.68 -14.15
N LEU A 228 -13.62 4.55 -14.17
CA LEU A 228 -13.57 5.90 -13.61
C LEU A 228 -14.75 6.07 -12.65
N ASP A 229 -14.46 6.62 -11.47
CA ASP A 229 -15.39 7.04 -10.44
C ASP A 229 -15.29 8.56 -10.23
N GLY A 230 -16.43 9.20 -10.03
CA GLY A 230 -16.51 10.67 -9.88
C GLY A 230 -17.04 11.45 -11.09
N GLU A 231 -17.63 10.77 -12.09
CA GLU A 231 -18.42 11.41 -13.17
C GLU A 231 -19.79 11.97 -12.71
#